data_AF-D7JGP1-F1
#
_entry.id   AF-D7JGP1-F1
#
_cell.length_a   1.000
_cell.length_b   1.000
_cell.length_c   1.000
_cell.angle_alpha   90.00
_cell.angle_beta   90.00
_cell.angle_gamma   90.00
#
_symmetry.space_group_name_H-M   'P 1'
#
loop_
_entity.id
_entity.type
_entity.pdbx_description
1 polymer ?
#
loop_
_entity_poly.entity_id
_entity_poly.type
_entity_poly.pdbx_seq_one_letter_code
_entity_poly.pdbx_strand_id
1 'polypeptide(L)' 'MSMTRKYDGMTVNERLFVAKKIDEFDKAVNEKDRIKVISILQSVELTESSIYPILVSLGL' A
#
# COMPACT_ATOMS: atom_id res chain seq x y z
N MET A 1 25.63 -5.57 6.10
CA MET A 1 24.34 -5.96 6.69
C MET A 1 23.27 -5.95 5.61
N SER A 2 22.69 -7.11 5.27
CA SER A 2 21.53 -7.16 4.38
C SER A 2 20.31 -6.77 5.20
N MET A 3 19.79 -5.55 5.00
CA MET A 3 18.48 -5.13 5.48
C MET A 3 17.44 -5.99 4.76
N THR A 4 17.03 -7.10 5.37
CA THR A 4 15.89 -7.89 4.91
C THR A 4 14.65 -7.01 4.97
N ARG A 5 14.23 -6.47 3.82
CA ARG A 5 12.95 -5.76 3.71
C ARG A 5 11.86 -6.77 4.03
N LYS A 6 11.00 -6.44 4.98
CA LYS A 6 10.01 -7.38 5.55
C LYS A 6 9.05 -7.93 4.50
N TYR A 7 8.87 -7.16 3.43
CA TYR A 7 7.96 -7.45 2.33
C TYR A 7 8.66 -7.64 0.97
N ASP A 8 9.97 -7.91 0.95
CA ASP A 8 10.70 -8.19 -0.30
C ASP A 8 10.14 -9.43 -1.01
N GLY A 9 9.99 -9.37 -2.33
CA GLY A 9 9.39 -10.46 -3.12
C GLY A 9 7.86 -10.60 -3.02
N MET A 10 7.18 -9.78 -2.20
CA MET A 10 5.71 -9.80 -2.07
C MET A 10 5.04 -8.75 -2.97
N THR A 11 3.91 -9.11 -3.57
CA THR A 11 2.98 -8.20 -4.26
C THR A 11 2.28 -7.29 -3.25
N VAL A 12 1.76 -6.14 -3.72
CA VAL A 12 1.07 -5.16 -2.86
C VAL A 12 -0.05 -5.79 -2.02
N ASN A 13 -0.88 -6.64 -2.63
CA ASN A 13 -1.98 -7.31 -1.95
C ASN A 13 -1.49 -8.24 -0.83
N GLU A 14 -0.41 -8.99 -1.07
CA GLU A 14 0.18 -9.87 -0.05
C GLU A 14 0.73 -9.04 1.13
N ARG A 15 1.34 -7.88 0.87
CA ARG A 15 1.80 -6.99 1.95
C ARG A 15 0.64 -6.45 2.77
N LEU A 16 -0.44 -6.02 2.11
CA LEU A 16 -1.66 -5.56 2.78
C LEU A 16 -2.32 -6.68 3.59
N PHE A 17 -2.30 -7.92 3.09
CA PHE A 17 -2.80 -9.10 3.80
C PHE A 17 -2.01 -9.37 5.09
N VAL A 18 -0.68 -9.45 4.98
CA VAL A 18 0.21 -9.69 6.14
C VAL A 18 0.12 -8.56 7.16
N ALA A 19 -0.04 -7.32 6.69
CA ALA A 19 -0.24 -6.15 7.55
C ALA A 19 -1.67 -6.04 8.12
N LYS A 20 -2.60 -6.91 7.70
CA LYS A 20 -4.03 -6.86 8.05
C LYS A 20 -4.68 -5.50 7.73
N LYS A 21 -4.29 -4.90 6.62
CA LYS A 21 -4.76 -3.58 6.15
C LYS A 21 -5.62 -3.64 4.90
N ILE A 22 -6.00 -4.83 4.42
CA ILE A 22 -6.85 -4.96 3.22
C ILE A 22 -8.18 -4.21 3.40
N ASP A 23 -8.92 -4.48 4.48
CA ASP A 23 -10.19 -3.81 4.74
C ASP A 23 -10.03 -2.29 4.90
N GLU A 24 -8.96 -1.84 5.55
CA GLU A 24 -8.68 -0.41 5.74
C GLU A 24 -8.34 0.27 4.41
N PHE A 25 -7.57 -0.41 3.56
CA PHE A 25 -7.21 0.06 2.23
C PHE A 25 -8.44 0.15 1.33
N ASP A 26 -9.24 -0.92 1.27
CA ASP A 26 -10.45 -0.98 0.45
C ASP A 26 -11.44 0.11 0.87
N LYS A 27 -11.62 0.31 2.18
CA LYS A 27 -12.42 1.41 2.69
C LYS A 27 -11.87 2.77 2.27
N ALA A 28 -10.57 3.01 2.40
CA ALA A 28 -9.96 4.27 2.01
C ALA A 28 -10.09 4.56 0.51
N VAL A 29 -9.98 3.53 -0.34
CA VAL A 29 -10.21 3.63 -1.79
C VAL A 29 -11.67 3.98 -2.09
N ASN A 30 -12.62 3.29 -1.45
CA ASN A 30 -14.05 3.56 -1.60
C ASN A 30 -14.45 4.97 -1.15
N GLU A 31 -13.85 5.47 -0.06
CA GLU A 31 -14.04 6.83 0.45
C GLU A 31 -13.30 7.89 -0.38
N LYS A 32 -12.52 7.48 -1.40
CA LYS A 32 -11.60 8.33 -2.18
C LYS A 32 -10.62 9.13 -1.32
N ASP A 33 -10.25 8.59 -0.16
CA ASP A 33 -9.32 9.21 0.77
C ASP A 33 -7.88 8.90 0.35
N ARG A 34 -7.38 9.72 -0.58
CA ARG A 34 -6.02 9.60 -1.11
C ARG A 34 -4.94 9.65 -0.02
N ILE A 35 -5.12 10.48 1.01
CA ILE A 35 -4.12 10.64 2.08
C ILE A 35 -4.02 9.33 2.87
N LYS A 36 -5.17 8.74 3.19
CA LYS A 36 -5.23 7.47 3.92
C LYS A 36 -4.69 6.30 3.09
N VAL A 37 -5.02 6.24 1.80
CA VAL A 37 -4.46 5.25 0.86
C VAL A 37 -2.93 5.33 0.83
N ILE A 38 -2.36 6.53 0.73
CA ILE A 38 -0.89 6.73 0.76
C ILE A 38 -0.30 6.24 2.08
N SER A 39 -0.91 6.63 3.21
CA SER A 39 -0.42 6.25 4.54
C SER A 39 -0.41 4.72 4.75
N ILE A 40 -1.44 4.03 4.26
CA ILE A 40 -1.53 2.57 4.31
C ILE A 40 -0.42 1.93 3.46
N LEU A 41 -0.24 2.39 2.22
CA LEU A 41 0.78 1.84 1.34
C LEU A 41 2.20 2.09 1.88
N GLN A 42 2.47 3.27 2.45
CA GLN A 42 3.74 3.56 3.11
C GLN A 42 4.00 2.64 4.31
N SER A 43 2.95 2.29 5.07
CA SER A 43 3.09 1.38 6.21
C SER A 43 3.46 -0.07 5.83
N VAL A 44 3.29 -0.43 4.56
CA VAL A 44 3.72 -1.71 3.99
C VAL A 44 5.00 -1.59 3.14
N GLU A 45 5.82 -0.59 3.49
CA GLU A 45 7.13 -0.31 2.88
C GLU A 45 7.05 -0.09 1.35
N LEU A 46 5.93 0.45 0.84
CA LEU A 46 5.87 0.96 -0.53
C LEU A 46 6.44 2.37 -0.58
N THR A 47 7.28 2.60 -1.57
CA THR A 47 7.85 3.93 -1.87
C THR A 47 6.88 4.76 -2.67
N GLU A 48 7.01 6.08 -2.62
CA GLU A 48 6.17 7.01 -3.39
C GLU A 48 6.14 6.68 -4.89
N SER A 49 7.29 6.26 -5.46
CA SER A 49 7.40 5.83 -6.85
C SER A 49 6.53 4.61 -7.18
N SER A 50 6.28 3.73 -6.21
CA SER A 50 5.39 2.57 -6.36
C SER A 50 3.93 2.93 -6.04
N ILE A 51 3.71 3.89 -5.15
CA ILE A 51 2.38 4.34 -4.72
C ILE A 51 1.70 5.15 -5.84
N TYR A 52 2.43 6.03 -6.50
CA TYR A 52 1.87 6.89 -7.54
C TYR A 52 1.11 6.14 -8.65
N PRO A 53 1.69 5.10 -9.31
CA PRO A 53 0.96 4.34 -10.33
C PRO A 53 -0.26 3.60 -9.78
N ILE A 54 -0.24 3.20 -8.50
CA ILE A 54 -1.39 2.56 -7.84
C ILE A 54 -2.53 3.58 -7.68
N LEU A 55 -2.24 4.79 -7.21
CA LEU A 55 -3.24 5.86 -7.08
C LEU A 55 -3.88 6.19 -8.44
N VAL A 56 -3.07 6.32 -9.49
CA VAL A 56 -3.54 6.58 -10.85
C VAL A 56 -4.44 5.43 -11.34
N SER A 57 -4.05 4.18 -11.09
CA SER A 57 -4.87 3.01 -11.45
C SER A 57 -6.19 2.94 -10.68
N LEU A 58 -6.26 3.52 -9.49
CA LEU A 58 -7.46 3.58 -8.65
C LEU A 58 -8.33 4.81 -8.93
N GLY A 59 -7.88 5.73 -9.80
CA GLY A 59 -8.58 6.97 -10.10
C GLY A 59 -8.59 7.97 -8.93
N LEU A 60 -7.55 7.96 -8.10
CA LEU A 60 -7.34 8.83 -6.94
C LEU A 60 -6.31 9.94 -7.19
#